data_AF-A0A814E5T4-F1
#
_entry.id   AF-A0A814E5T4-F1
#
_cell.length_a   1.000
_cell.length_b   1.000
_cell.length_c   1.000
_cell.angle_alpha   90.00
_cell.angle_beta   90.00
_cell.angle_gamma   90.00
#
_symmetry.space_group_name_H-M   'P 1'
#
loop_
_entity.id
_entity.type
_entity.pdbx_description
1 polymer ?
#
loop_
_entity_poly.entity_id
_entity_poly.type
_entity_poly.pdbx_seq_one_letter_code
_entity_poly.pdbx_strand_id
1 'polypeptide(L)'
;MEQQQLITMFSIEKSFYLNKSIKSHPKRRFIADIIHKLNDDEKMSDDIFALTMYIFDRFSLKYSLSINDHDWQLIALSCYNLAKKLRTNILINNENEQTSWIFLNENYSDEEIFNTEQLIVETLDWDLSIIVPHDYIPLIFQSFLLNETDQAKIRLHVQILLSIGICELNTLTILPSILCCACIKAAIKGLCIINIHQIDELLLKIIHCNKSDLINTQRIIEHLFQYCVQEIFPSPRRRCLVPIDTNNKTNPSPRVK
;
A
#
# COMPACT_ATOMS: atom_id res chain seq x y z
N MET A 1 -31.36 -7.46 -6.75
CA MET A 1 -31.22 -7.00 -5.35
C MET A 1 -29.86 -7.36 -4.76
N GLU A 2 -29.26 -8.50 -5.10
CA GLU A 2 -28.01 -8.99 -4.49
C GLU A 2 -26.73 -8.21 -4.89
N GLN A 3 -26.62 -7.70 -6.12
CA GLN A 3 -25.40 -7.00 -6.57
C GLN A 3 -25.24 -5.57 -6.04
N GLN A 4 -26.34 -4.82 -5.88
CA GLN A 4 -26.29 -3.50 -5.25
C GLN A 4 -25.93 -3.62 -3.77
N GLN A 5 -26.40 -4.67 -3.09
CA GLN A 5 -26.01 -4.96 -1.71
C GLN A 5 -24.51 -5.27 -1.60
N LEU A 6 -23.92 -6.06 -2.50
CA LEU A 6 -22.48 -6.33 -2.51
C LEU A 6 -21.64 -5.06 -2.79
N ILE A 7 -22.10 -4.20 -3.70
CA ILE A 7 -21.44 -2.91 -4.00
C ILE A 7 -21.53 -1.95 -2.80
N THR A 8 -22.63 -1.98 -2.03
CA THR A 8 -22.78 -1.18 -0.80
C THR A 8 -22.10 -1.80 0.42
N MET A 9 -21.98 -3.12 0.49
CA MET A 9 -21.42 -3.85 1.64
C MET A 9 -19.89 -3.82 1.66
N PHE A 10 -19.26 -3.55 0.51
CA PHE A 10 -17.79 -3.49 0.36
C PHE A 10 -17.25 -2.14 -0.10
N SER A 11 -18.14 -1.17 -0.30
CA SER A 11 -17.74 0.23 -0.33
C SER A 11 -17.62 0.70 1.10
N ILE A 12 -16.40 0.94 1.58
CA ILE A 12 -16.24 1.86 2.72
C ILE A 12 -16.89 3.16 2.24
N GLU A 13 -17.95 3.62 2.92
CA GLU A 13 -18.75 4.73 2.42
C GLU A 13 -17.84 5.92 2.11
N LYS A 14 -17.96 6.46 0.89
CA LYS A 14 -17.25 7.66 0.41
C LYS A 14 -17.39 8.85 1.39
N SER A 15 -18.48 8.88 2.17
CA SER A 15 -18.77 9.85 3.23
C SER A 15 -17.74 9.82 4.37
N PHE A 16 -17.12 8.68 4.66
CA PHE A 16 -16.30 8.47 5.85
C PHE A 16 -14.88 9.04 5.73
N TYR A 17 -14.27 8.95 4.54
CA TYR A 17 -12.93 9.52 4.26
C TYR A 17 -12.94 11.01 3.89
N LEU A 18 -14.12 11.60 3.66
CA LEU A 18 -14.25 13.04 3.38
C LEU A 18 -14.04 13.92 4.61
N ASN A 19 -13.90 13.32 5.81
CA ASN A 19 -13.50 14.06 6.99
C ASN A 19 -12.04 14.53 6.87
N LYS A 20 -11.92 15.85 6.79
CA LYS A 20 -10.71 16.65 6.53
C LYS A 20 -9.57 16.44 7.56
N SER A 21 -9.79 15.65 8.61
CA SER A 21 -8.85 15.39 9.73
C SER A 21 -7.83 14.27 9.46
N ILE A 22 -8.06 13.40 8.48
CA ILE A 22 -7.07 12.36 8.07
C ILE A 22 -5.94 12.96 7.21
N LYS A 23 -6.03 14.25 6.87
CA LYS A 23 -5.05 14.92 6.02
C LYS A 23 -3.70 14.96 6.72
N SER A 24 -2.84 14.04 6.29
CA SER A 24 -1.39 14.06 6.52
C SER A 24 -0.98 13.82 7.97
N HIS A 25 -0.89 12.56 8.39
CA HIS A 25 0.03 12.23 9.46
C HIS A 25 1.33 11.65 8.85
N PRO A 26 2.50 12.29 9.04
CA PRO A 26 3.80 11.69 8.72
C PRO A 26 4.01 10.32 9.37
N LYS A 27 3.30 10.00 10.45
CA LYS A 27 3.31 8.70 11.12
C LYS A 27 2.68 7.59 10.26
N ARG A 28 1.68 7.86 9.40
CA ARG A 28 1.04 6.80 8.59
C ARG A 28 2.02 6.17 7.61
N ARG A 29 2.82 7.00 6.91
CA ARG A 29 3.83 6.49 5.97
C ARG A 29 4.92 5.72 6.71
N PHE A 30 5.36 6.21 7.85
CA PHE A 30 6.28 5.50 8.73
C PHE A 30 5.74 4.14 9.20
N ILE A 31 4.47 4.09 9.64
CA ILE A 31 3.80 2.84 10.01
C ILE A 31 3.69 1.89 8.81
N ALA A 32 3.28 2.39 7.64
CA ALA A 32 3.21 1.57 6.44
C ALA A 32 4.59 0.96 6.10
N ASP A 33 5.67 1.73 6.19
CA ASP A 33 7.03 1.25 5.96
C ASP A 33 7.45 0.19 7.00
N ILE A 34 7.08 0.35 8.28
CA ILE A 34 7.38 -0.65 9.32
C ILE A 34 6.59 -1.93 9.09
N ILE A 35 5.27 -1.84 8.91
CA ILE A 35 4.42 -3.01 8.73
C ILE A 35 4.79 -3.74 7.44
N HIS A 36 5.16 -3.03 6.37
CA HIS A 36 5.62 -3.64 5.14
C HIS A 36 6.89 -4.48 5.36
N LYS A 37 7.89 -3.91 6.05
CA LYS A 37 9.13 -4.65 6.40
C LYS A 37 8.86 -5.84 7.31
N LEU A 38 8.00 -5.66 8.31
CA LEU A 38 7.60 -6.74 9.21
C LEU A 38 6.91 -7.89 8.46
N ASN A 39 6.02 -7.56 7.53
CA ASN A 39 5.33 -8.52 6.69
C ASN A 39 6.31 -9.31 5.80
N ASP A 40 7.33 -8.63 5.25
CA ASP A 40 8.40 -9.25 4.46
C ASP A 40 9.30 -10.16 5.32
N ASP A 41 9.71 -9.70 6.50
CA ASP A 41 10.56 -10.46 7.44
C ASP A 41 9.88 -11.74 7.92
N GLU A 42 8.57 -11.66 8.23
CA GLU A 42 7.75 -12.81 8.61
C GLU A 42 7.28 -13.66 7.42
N LYS A 43 7.54 -13.24 6.17
CA LYS A 43 7.13 -13.88 4.91
C LYS A 43 5.61 -14.10 4.83
N MET A 44 4.87 -13.11 5.30
CA MET A 44 3.41 -13.11 5.32
C MET A 44 2.86 -12.62 3.98
N SER A 45 1.59 -12.94 3.69
CA SER A 45 0.95 -12.55 2.43
C SER A 45 0.63 -11.05 2.38
N ASP A 46 0.76 -10.44 1.20
CA ASP A 46 0.55 -8.98 1.01
C ASP A 46 -0.87 -8.49 1.39
N ASP A 47 -1.84 -9.39 1.46
CA ASP A 47 -3.20 -9.07 1.90
C ASP A 47 -3.27 -8.78 3.41
N ILE A 48 -2.37 -9.34 4.22
CA ILE A 48 -2.24 -9.04 5.65
C ILE A 48 -1.74 -7.61 5.85
N PHE A 49 -0.70 -7.21 5.11
CA PHE A 49 -0.25 -5.82 5.07
C PHE A 49 -1.40 -4.87 4.69
N ALA A 50 -2.14 -5.19 3.63
CA ALA A 50 -3.28 -4.38 3.21
C ALA A 50 -4.37 -4.29 4.29
N LEU A 51 -4.75 -5.40 4.88
CA LEU A 51 -5.78 -5.45 5.91
C LEU A 51 -5.38 -4.65 7.14
N THR A 52 -4.12 -4.76 7.55
CA THR A 52 -3.53 -4.00 8.66
C THR A 52 -3.72 -2.50 8.46
N MET A 53 -3.33 -2.00 7.28
CA MET A 53 -3.46 -0.57 6.97
C MET A 53 -4.93 -0.11 6.98
N TYR A 54 -5.84 -0.94 6.49
CA TYR A 54 -7.27 -0.61 6.49
C TYR A 54 -7.89 -0.63 7.91
N ILE A 55 -7.53 -1.59 8.76
CA ILE A 55 -7.94 -1.62 10.16
C ILE A 55 -7.40 -0.36 10.86
N PHE A 56 -6.11 -0.06 10.69
CA PHE A 56 -5.46 1.10 11.28
C PHE A 56 -6.11 2.41 10.86
N ASP A 57 -6.39 2.59 9.57
CA ASP A 57 -7.02 3.79 9.04
C ASP A 57 -8.47 3.95 9.55
N ARG A 58 -9.25 2.86 9.61
CA ARG A 58 -10.61 2.86 10.18
C ARG A 58 -10.62 3.16 11.68
N PHE A 59 -9.70 2.56 12.42
CA PHE A 59 -9.56 2.79 13.85
C PHE A 59 -9.17 4.24 14.14
N SER A 60 -8.14 4.74 13.43
CA SER A 60 -7.66 6.11 13.56
C SER A 60 -8.75 7.16 13.31
N LEU A 61 -9.68 6.82 12.40
CA LEU A 61 -10.84 7.62 12.09
C LEU A 61 -11.89 7.68 13.21
N LYS A 62 -12.22 6.54 13.83
CA LYS A 62 -13.24 6.47 14.89
C LYS A 62 -12.71 6.99 16.23
N TYR A 63 -11.47 6.62 16.59
CA TYR A 63 -10.89 6.93 17.90
C TYR A 63 -10.40 8.37 18.03
N SER A 64 -10.33 9.14 16.94
CA SER A 64 -9.81 10.52 16.92
C SER A 64 -8.43 10.65 17.58
N LEU A 65 -7.50 9.76 17.20
CA LEU A 65 -6.14 9.69 17.75
C LEU A 65 -5.45 11.06 17.69
N SER A 66 -4.92 11.50 18.83
CA SER A 66 -4.20 12.76 18.94
C SER A 66 -2.77 12.61 18.41
N ILE A 67 -2.24 13.68 17.79
CA ILE A 67 -0.86 13.70 17.24
C ILE A 67 0.20 13.45 18.34
N ASN A 68 -0.16 13.66 19.61
CA ASN A 68 0.73 13.51 20.76
C ASN A 68 0.58 12.15 21.47
N ASP A 69 -0.29 11.26 20.98
CA ASP A 69 -0.40 9.92 21.56
C ASP A 69 0.89 9.14 21.25
N HIS A 70 1.43 8.48 22.28
CA HIS A 70 2.74 7.84 22.22
C HIS A 70 2.70 6.46 21.53
N ASP A 71 1.53 5.83 21.40
CA ASP A 71 1.48 4.39 21.13
C ASP A 71 0.94 4.02 19.72
N TRP A 72 1.20 4.85 18.71
CA TRP A 72 0.81 4.54 17.32
C TRP A 72 1.45 3.27 16.79
N GLN A 73 2.66 2.96 17.27
CA GLN A 73 3.37 1.74 16.94
C GLN A 73 2.69 0.52 17.57
N LEU A 74 2.30 0.60 18.86
CA LEU A 74 1.50 -0.43 19.54
C LEU A 74 0.16 -0.66 18.84
N ILE A 75 -0.54 0.41 18.43
CA ILE A 75 -1.79 0.32 17.67
C ILE A 75 -1.54 -0.38 16.32
N ALA A 76 -0.51 0.03 15.58
CA ALA A 76 -0.20 -0.58 14.29
C ALA A 76 0.16 -2.07 14.42
N LEU A 77 0.94 -2.42 15.44
CA LEU A 77 1.30 -3.80 15.77
C LEU A 77 0.06 -4.63 16.13
N SER A 78 -0.83 -4.07 16.94
CA SER A 78 -2.10 -4.72 17.31
C SER A 78 -3.02 -4.91 16.11
N CYS A 79 -3.10 -3.91 15.21
CA CYS A 79 -3.80 -4.05 13.93
C CYS A 79 -3.21 -5.17 13.06
N TYR A 80 -1.88 -5.32 13.04
CA TYR A 80 -1.19 -6.37 12.28
C TYR A 80 -1.47 -7.76 12.85
N ASN A 81 -1.42 -7.91 14.18
CA ASN A 81 -1.78 -9.16 14.85
C ASN A 81 -3.24 -9.56 14.62
N LEU A 82 -4.17 -8.60 14.67
CA LEU A 82 -5.56 -8.82 14.29
C LEU A 82 -5.69 -9.25 12.82
N ALA A 83 -5.00 -8.59 11.90
CA ALA A 83 -5.02 -8.96 10.47
C ALA A 83 -4.50 -10.39 10.24
N LYS A 84 -3.41 -10.78 10.93
CA LYS A 84 -2.89 -12.15 10.93
C LYS A 84 -3.96 -13.14 11.40
N LYS A 85 -4.54 -12.89 12.58
CA LYS A 85 -5.62 -13.72 13.15
C LYS A 85 -6.81 -13.90 12.19
N LEU A 86 -7.13 -12.88 11.38
CA LEU A 86 -8.25 -12.91 10.43
C LEU A 86 -7.94 -13.62 9.10
N ARG A 87 -6.68 -13.61 8.65
CA ARG A 87 -6.30 -14.07 7.30
C ARG A 87 -5.51 -15.36 7.29
N THR A 88 -4.83 -15.72 8.37
CA THR A 88 -4.10 -16.99 8.44
C THR A 88 -4.99 -18.12 8.92
N ASN A 89 -5.07 -19.21 8.15
CA ASN A 89 -5.65 -20.49 8.59
C ASN A 89 -4.72 -21.29 9.52
N ILE A 90 -3.54 -20.74 9.84
CA ILE A 90 -2.55 -21.36 10.71
C ILE A 90 -2.93 -21.00 12.15
N LEU A 91 -3.11 -22.01 13.00
CA LEU A 91 -3.14 -21.82 14.46
C LEU A 91 -1.88 -21.04 14.83
N ILE A 92 -2.04 -19.79 15.25
CA ILE A 92 -0.92 -18.95 15.69
C ILE A 92 -0.36 -19.64 16.93
N ASN A 93 0.71 -20.40 16.76
CA ASN A 93 1.47 -20.95 17.89
C ASN A 93 2.22 -19.77 18.51
N ASN A 94 1.96 -19.51 19.79
CA ASN A 94 2.53 -18.40 20.58
C ASN A 94 4.07 -18.31 20.52
N GLU A 95 4.76 -19.37 20.11
CA GLU A 95 6.22 -19.40 19.95
C GLU A 95 6.73 -18.50 18.79
N ASN A 96 5.90 -18.26 17.77
CA ASN A 96 6.22 -17.37 16.64
C ASN A 96 5.72 -15.93 16.85
N GLU A 97 5.00 -15.63 17.94
CA GLU A 97 4.69 -14.25 18.31
C GLU A 97 5.97 -13.47 18.66
N GLN A 98 7.04 -14.17 19.02
CA GLN A 98 8.31 -13.60 19.49
C GLN A 98 9.20 -12.94 18.42
N THR A 99 8.81 -12.91 17.13
CA THR A 99 9.62 -12.28 16.08
C THR A 99 9.23 -10.84 15.75
N SER A 100 8.07 -10.36 16.19
CA SER A 100 7.58 -9.03 15.80
C SER A 100 8.16 -7.86 16.61
N TRP A 101 8.85 -8.14 17.72
CA TRP A 101 9.26 -7.15 18.74
C TRP A 101 10.54 -6.38 18.40
N ILE A 102 11.34 -6.89 17.46
CA ILE A 102 12.70 -6.37 17.25
C ILE A 102 12.68 -5.08 16.42
N PHE A 103 11.62 -4.84 15.64
CA PHE A 103 11.63 -3.76 14.65
C PHE A 103 11.26 -2.38 15.21
N LEU A 104 10.58 -2.32 16.37
CA LEU A 104 10.05 -1.07 16.93
C LEU A 104 10.96 -0.43 17.99
N ASN A 105 12.06 -1.09 18.41
CA ASN A 105 12.90 -0.68 19.54
C ASN A 105 12.14 -0.46 20.87
N GLU A 106 10.91 -0.97 20.97
CA GLU A 106 10.04 -0.85 22.13
C GLU A 106 9.60 -2.23 22.58
N ASN A 107 9.76 -2.50 23.88
CA ASN A 107 9.35 -3.75 24.50
C ASN A 107 7.92 -3.60 25.01
N TYR A 108 6.94 -3.72 24.12
CA TYR A 108 5.55 -3.86 24.54
C TYR A 108 5.35 -5.24 25.17
N SER A 109 4.58 -5.29 26.25
CA SER A 109 4.13 -6.54 26.86
C SER A 109 2.97 -7.15 26.08
N ASP A 110 2.81 -8.48 26.17
CA ASP A 110 1.66 -9.18 25.58
C ASP A 110 0.32 -8.63 26.09
N GLU A 111 0.28 -8.19 27.36
CA GLU A 111 -0.89 -7.57 27.97
C GLU A 111 -1.23 -6.22 27.33
N GLU A 112 -0.23 -5.37 27.04
CA GLU A 112 -0.44 -4.10 26.33
C GLU A 112 -0.97 -4.31 24.91
N ILE A 113 -0.43 -5.30 24.19
CA ILE A 113 -0.95 -5.66 22.86
C ILE A 113 -2.39 -6.15 22.97
N PHE A 114 -2.67 -7.09 23.88
CA PHE A 114 -4.01 -7.65 24.03
C PHE A 114 -5.05 -6.57 24.38
N ASN A 115 -4.73 -5.68 25.32
CA ASN A 115 -5.60 -4.57 25.69
C ASN A 115 -5.84 -3.62 24.50
N THR A 116 -4.82 -3.39 23.68
CA THR A 116 -4.92 -2.54 22.49
C THR A 116 -5.73 -3.23 21.37
N GLU A 117 -5.54 -4.53 21.16
CA GLU A 117 -6.38 -5.31 20.24
C GLU A 117 -7.86 -5.22 20.66
N GLN A 118 -8.15 -5.43 21.94
CA GLN A 118 -9.50 -5.32 22.48
C GLN A 118 -10.08 -3.92 22.22
N LEU A 119 -9.32 -2.86 22.50
CA LEU A 119 -9.73 -1.48 22.23
C LEU A 119 -10.05 -1.25 20.74
N ILE A 120 -9.23 -1.78 19.83
CA ILE A 120 -9.44 -1.65 18.38
C ILE A 120 -10.74 -2.33 17.97
N VAL A 121 -10.95 -3.57 18.39
CA VAL A 121 -12.13 -4.35 18.01
C VAL A 121 -13.41 -3.74 18.59
N GLU A 122 -13.39 -3.30 19.85
CA GLU A 122 -14.50 -2.60 20.48
C GLU A 122 -14.83 -1.28 19.75
N THR A 123 -13.82 -0.48 19.43
CA THR A 123 -13.99 0.78 18.69
C THR A 123 -14.57 0.54 17.29
N LEU A 124 -14.20 -0.57 16.65
CA LEU A 124 -14.71 -0.94 15.34
C LEU A 124 -16.07 -1.66 15.39
N ASP A 125 -16.69 -1.79 16.57
CA ASP A 125 -17.96 -2.53 16.76
C ASP A 125 -17.86 -3.98 16.27
N TRP A 126 -16.68 -4.59 16.39
CA TRP A 126 -16.35 -5.92 15.86
C TRP A 126 -16.47 -6.06 14.33
N ASP A 127 -16.66 -4.95 13.61
CA ASP A 127 -16.70 -4.96 12.14
C ASP A 127 -15.29 -4.95 11.54
N LEU A 128 -14.65 -6.13 11.58
CA LEU A 128 -13.37 -6.42 10.94
C LEU A 128 -13.55 -7.07 9.56
N SER A 129 -14.78 -7.08 9.01
CA SER A 129 -15.13 -7.70 7.73
C SER A 129 -14.68 -6.86 6.52
N ILE A 130 -13.42 -6.42 6.55
CA ILE A 130 -12.83 -5.50 5.58
C ILE A 130 -12.41 -6.28 4.34
N ILE A 131 -12.95 -5.87 3.20
CA ILE A 131 -12.43 -6.27 1.89
C ILE A 131 -11.25 -5.40 1.50
N VAL A 132 -10.16 -6.06 1.13
CA VAL A 132 -8.95 -5.43 0.62
C VAL A 132 -8.83 -5.62 -0.90
N PRO A 133 -8.04 -4.79 -1.60
CA PRO A 133 -7.88 -4.92 -3.06
C PRO A 133 -7.40 -6.32 -3.51
N HIS A 134 -6.61 -6.99 -2.66
CA HIS A 134 -6.09 -8.34 -2.90
C HIS A 134 -7.20 -9.39 -3.09
N ASP A 135 -8.36 -9.22 -2.45
CA ASP A 135 -9.49 -10.15 -2.56
C ASP A 135 -10.09 -10.17 -3.98
N TYR A 136 -9.96 -9.06 -4.71
CA TYR A 136 -10.45 -8.93 -6.08
C TYR A 136 -9.50 -9.53 -7.13
N ILE A 137 -8.23 -9.78 -6.78
CA ILE A 137 -7.24 -10.34 -7.72
C ILE A 137 -7.74 -11.68 -8.30
N PRO A 138 -8.02 -12.73 -7.52
CA PRO A 138 -8.46 -14.01 -8.08
C PRO A 138 -9.76 -13.88 -8.89
N LEU A 139 -10.71 -13.06 -8.43
CA LEU A 139 -11.99 -12.83 -9.12
C LEU A 139 -11.78 -12.21 -10.51
N ILE A 140 -10.95 -11.19 -10.60
CA ILE A 140 -10.67 -10.51 -11.87
C ILE A 140 -9.83 -11.43 -12.77
N PHE A 141 -8.87 -12.17 -12.22
CA PHE A 141 -8.04 -13.08 -13.01
C PHE A 141 -8.82 -14.26 -13.60
N GLN A 142 -9.83 -14.78 -12.91
CA GLN A 142 -10.74 -15.80 -13.46
C GLN A 142 -11.49 -15.34 -14.71
N SER A 143 -11.69 -14.02 -14.87
CA SER A 143 -12.35 -13.45 -16.05
C SER A 143 -11.43 -13.35 -17.28
N PHE A 144 -10.12 -13.50 -17.09
CA PHE A 144 -9.13 -13.43 -18.16
C PHE A 144 -8.72 -14.84 -18.61
N LEU A 145 -8.78 -15.08 -19.92
CA LEU A 145 -8.23 -16.29 -20.54
C LEU A 145 -6.71 -16.11 -20.75
N LEU A 146 -5.93 -16.21 -19.68
CA LEU A 146 -4.47 -16.06 -19.73
C LEU A 146 -3.75 -17.36 -19.38
N ASN A 147 -2.57 -17.53 -19.96
CA ASN A 147 -1.67 -18.61 -19.60
C ASN A 147 -1.12 -18.37 -18.18
N GLU A 148 -0.87 -19.44 -17.43
CA GLU A 148 -0.39 -19.37 -16.04
C GLU A 148 0.88 -18.51 -15.88
N THR A 149 1.78 -18.56 -16.87
CA THR A 149 3.04 -17.79 -16.86
C THR A 149 2.79 -16.28 -16.91
N ASP A 150 1.85 -15.83 -17.72
CA ASP A 150 1.53 -14.41 -17.88
C ASP A 150 0.68 -13.93 -16.69
N GLN A 151 -0.22 -14.78 -16.22
CA GLN A 151 -0.96 -14.56 -14.99
C GLN A 151 -0.03 -14.37 -13.78
N ALA A 152 1.00 -15.20 -13.62
CA ALA A 152 1.99 -15.06 -12.54
C ALA A 152 2.75 -13.73 -12.61
N LYS A 153 3.19 -13.32 -13.81
CA LYS A 153 3.86 -12.02 -14.02
C LYS A 153 2.95 -10.85 -13.68
N ILE A 154 1.71 -10.86 -14.20
CA ILE A 154 0.76 -9.77 -13.93
C ILE A 154 0.46 -9.73 -12.43
N ARG A 155 0.28 -10.88 -11.77
CA ARG A 155 0.01 -10.94 -10.32
C ARG A 155 1.13 -10.29 -9.50
N LEU A 156 2.39 -10.59 -9.81
CA LEU A 156 3.54 -9.99 -9.13
C LEU A 156 3.53 -8.46 -9.27
N HIS A 157 3.32 -7.96 -10.49
CA HIS A 157 3.25 -6.51 -10.73
C HIS A 157 2.07 -5.86 -10.03
N VAL A 158 0.92 -6.53 -9.99
CA VAL A 158 -0.28 -6.04 -9.29
C VAL A 158 -0.03 -5.93 -7.79
N GLN A 159 0.60 -6.94 -7.17
CA GLN A 159 0.95 -6.90 -5.75
C GLN A 159 1.84 -5.72 -5.42
N ILE A 160 2.90 -5.49 -6.20
CA ILE A 160 3.79 -4.32 -6.03
C ILE A 160 3.02 -3.01 -6.14
N LEU A 161 2.20 -2.86 -7.19
CA LEU A 161 1.42 -1.64 -7.41
C LEU A 161 0.37 -1.41 -6.32
N LEU A 162 -0.23 -2.48 -5.79
CA LEU A 162 -1.15 -2.40 -4.66
C LEU A 162 -0.45 -1.97 -3.38
N SER A 163 0.71 -2.54 -3.06
CA SER A 163 1.51 -2.14 -1.89
C SER A 163 1.86 -0.65 -1.93
N ILE A 164 2.32 -0.15 -3.08
CA ILE A 164 2.57 1.29 -3.29
C ILE A 164 1.28 2.10 -3.14
N GLY A 165 0.18 1.63 -3.72
CA GLY A 165 -1.10 2.29 -3.64
C GLY A 165 -1.57 2.46 -2.19
N ILE A 166 -1.55 1.38 -1.40
CA ILE A 166 -2.03 1.34 -0.01
C ILE A 166 -1.21 2.27 0.91
N CYS A 167 0.08 2.45 0.64
CA CYS A 167 0.93 3.38 1.39
C CYS A 167 0.52 4.86 1.20
N GLU A 168 -0.17 5.19 0.11
CA GLU A 168 -0.39 6.58 -0.31
C GLU A 168 -1.78 7.11 0.06
N LEU A 169 -1.83 8.28 0.69
CA LEU A 169 -3.09 8.88 1.18
C LEU A 169 -4.11 9.14 0.07
N ASN A 170 -3.63 9.40 -1.15
CA ASN A 170 -4.49 9.69 -2.30
C ASN A 170 -5.37 8.50 -2.69
N THR A 171 -4.98 7.27 -2.31
CA THR A 171 -5.73 6.05 -2.67
C THR A 171 -6.76 5.66 -1.62
N LEU A 172 -6.74 6.24 -0.42
CA LEU A 172 -7.68 5.93 0.67
C LEU A 172 -9.14 6.15 0.28
N THR A 173 -9.41 7.11 -0.59
CA THR A 173 -10.77 7.44 -1.05
C THR A 173 -11.24 6.57 -2.22
N ILE A 174 -10.36 5.71 -2.73
CA ILE A 174 -10.60 4.86 -3.90
C ILE A 174 -11.14 3.52 -3.43
N LEU A 175 -12.20 3.04 -4.07
CA LEU A 175 -12.76 1.73 -3.75
C LEU A 175 -11.71 0.62 -3.97
N PRO A 176 -11.61 -0.37 -3.08
CA PRO A 176 -10.66 -1.48 -3.22
C PRO A 176 -10.75 -2.20 -4.56
N SER A 177 -11.97 -2.33 -5.09
CA SER A 177 -12.26 -2.92 -6.40
C SER A 177 -11.68 -2.09 -7.55
N ILE A 178 -11.89 -0.77 -7.55
CA ILE A 178 -11.34 0.16 -8.54
C ILE A 178 -9.82 0.20 -8.44
N LEU A 179 -9.26 0.21 -7.23
CA LEU A 179 -7.82 0.21 -6.99
C LEU A 179 -7.18 -1.07 -7.57
N CYS A 180 -7.75 -2.24 -7.30
CA CYS A 180 -7.29 -3.51 -7.87
C CYS A 180 -7.32 -3.49 -9.40
N CYS A 181 -8.43 -3.07 -10.00
CA CYS A 181 -8.55 -2.96 -11.45
C CYS A 181 -7.56 -1.99 -12.08
N ALA A 182 -7.33 -0.85 -11.44
CA ALA A 182 -6.35 0.13 -11.91
C ALA A 182 -4.93 -0.45 -11.89
N CYS A 183 -4.56 -1.18 -10.83
CA CYS A 183 -3.28 -1.87 -10.74
C CYS A 183 -3.14 -2.98 -11.80
N ILE A 184 -4.18 -3.78 -12.03
CA ILE A 184 -4.20 -4.81 -13.09
C ILE A 184 -4.01 -4.17 -14.46
N LYS A 185 -4.76 -3.10 -14.75
CA LYS A 185 -4.64 -2.36 -16.01
C LYS A 185 -3.25 -1.76 -16.20
N ALA A 186 -2.68 -1.15 -15.16
CA ALA A 186 -1.33 -0.60 -15.17
C ALA A 186 -0.27 -1.68 -15.38
N ALA A 187 -0.39 -2.83 -14.71
CA ALA A 187 0.51 -3.97 -14.86
C ALA A 187 0.48 -4.52 -16.29
N ILE A 188 -0.71 -4.74 -16.86
CA ILE A 188 -0.82 -5.26 -18.22
C ILE A 188 -0.28 -4.27 -19.25
N LYS A 189 -0.56 -2.97 -19.08
CA LYS A 189 0.01 -1.92 -19.92
C LYS A 189 1.52 -1.88 -19.85
N GLY A 190 2.11 -2.02 -18.66
CA GLY A 190 3.56 -2.02 -18.46
C GLY A 190 4.26 -3.26 -19.01
N LEU A 191 3.59 -4.42 -18.95
CA LEU A 191 4.13 -5.69 -19.44
C LEU A 191 3.88 -5.94 -20.94
N CYS A 192 3.03 -5.15 -21.59
CA CYS A 192 2.67 -5.26 -23.02
C CYS A 192 2.16 -6.66 -23.44
N ILE A 193 1.52 -7.41 -22.53
CA ILE A 193 1.08 -8.80 -22.76
C ILE A 193 -0.23 -8.86 -23.58
N ILE A 194 -1.16 -7.93 -23.34
CA ILE A 194 -2.54 -7.97 -23.88
C ILE A 194 -2.91 -6.59 -24.43
N ASN A 195 -3.82 -6.55 -25.42
CA ASN A 195 -4.41 -5.31 -25.91
C ASN A 195 -5.27 -4.63 -24.82
N ILE A 196 -4.84 -3.43 -24.40
CA ILE A 196 -5.44 -2.63 -23.33
C ILE A 196 -6.94 -2.34 -23.59
N HIS A 197 -7.35 -2.22 -24.85
CA HIS A 197 -8.74 -1.91 -25.21
C HIS A 197 -9.71 -3.05 -24.84
N GLN A 198 -9.30 -4.30 -24.95
CA GLN A 198 -10.14 -5.46 -24.60
C GLN A 198 -10.31 -5.55 -23.08
N ILE A 199 -9.31 -5.14 -22.33
CA ILE A 199 -9.32 -5.15 -20.86
C ILE A 199 -10.24 -4.07 -20.30
N ASP A 200 -10.22 -2.88 -20.89
CA ASP A 200 -11.09 -1.78 -20.43
C ASP A 200 -12.56 -2.19 -20.44
N GLU A 201 -13.04 -2.87 -21.49
CA GLU A 201 -14.42 -3.33 -21.54
C GLU A 201 -14.72 -4.42 -20.50
N LEU A 202 -13.80 -5.35 -20.28
CA LEU A 202 -13.96 -6.42 -19.30
C LEU A 202 -13.99 -5.88 -17.87
N LEU A 203 -13.04 -5.01 -17.52
CA LEU A 203 -12.97 -4.43 -16.17
C LEU A 203 -14.19 -3.55 -15.86
N LEU A 204 -14.67 -2.79 -16.85
CA LEU A 204 -15.90 -1.99 -16.70
C LEU A 204 -17.15 -2.86 -16.53
N LYS A 205 -17.21 -4.02 -17.21
CA LYS A 205 -18.30 -4.99 -17.04
C LYS A 205 -18.28 -5.67 -15.68
N ILE A 206 -17.10 -5.98 -15.13
CA ILE A 206 -16.96 -6.70 -13.86
C ILE A 206 -17.27 -5.80 -12.66
N ILE A 207 -16.77 -4.56 -12.66
CA ILE A 207 -16.87 -3.68 -11.48
C ILE A 207 -18.05 -2.70 -11.58
N HIS A 208 -18.68 -2.58 -12.76
CA HIS A 208 -19.72 -1.56 -13.02
C HIS A 208 -19.26 -0.15 -12.61
N CYS A 209 -17.96 0.15 -12.75
CA CYS A 209 -17.39 1.45 -12.38
C CYS A 209 -17.39 2.46 -13.53
N ASN A 210 -17.29 3.73 -13.18
CA ASN A 210 -17.10 4.79 -14.17
C ASN A 210 -15.71 4.67 -14.81
N LYS A 211 -15.66 4.74 -16.15
CA LYS A 211 -14.41 4.73 -16.91
C LYS A 211 -13.45 5.85 -16.51
N SER A 212 -13.97 7.02 -16.13
CA SER A 212 -13.17 8.13 -15.63
C SER A 212 -12.39 7.78 -14.36
N ASP A 213 -13.05 7.13 -13.42
CA ASP A 213 -12.49 6.82 -12.10
C ASP A 213 -11.36 5.79 -12.25
N LEU A 214 -11.59 4.75 -13.07
CA LEU A 214 -10.56 3.75 -13.39
C LEU A 214 -9.32 4.38 -14.04
N ILE A 215 -9.51 5.25 -15.04
CA ILE A 215 -8.39 5.91 -15.74
C ILE A 215 -7.63 6.86 -14.79
N ASN A 216 -8.34 7.60 -13.94
CA ASN A 216 -7.71 8.52 -13.00
C ASN A 216 -6.91 7.76 -11.94
N THR A 217 -7.48 6.69 -11.36
CA THR A 217 -6.77 5.83 -10.41
C THR A 217 -5.54 5.19 -11.06
N GLN A 218 -5.65 4.69 -12.28
CA GLN A 218 -4.51 4.13 -13.01
C GLN A 218 -3.37 5.17 -13.14
N ARG A 219 -3.68 6.41 -13.52
CA ARG A 219 -2.67 7.48 -13.64
C ARG A 219 -2.01 7.80 -12.30
N ILE A 220 -2.78 7.84 -11.22
CA ILE A 220 -2.25 8.04 -9.86
C ILE A 220 -1.25 6.95 -9.53
N ILE A 221 -1.61 5.68 -9.73
CA ILE A 221 -0.73 4.54 -9.45
C ILE A 221 0.51 4.53 -10.33
N GLU A 222 0.40 4.82 -11.62
CA GLU A 222 1.55 4.93 -12.53
C GLU A 222 2.51 6.04 -12.08
N HIS A 223 1.98 7.20 -11.67
CA HIS A 223 2.79 8.30 -11.15
C HIS A 223 3.49 7.93 -9.83
N LEU A 224 2.77 7.29 -8.90
CA LEU A 224 3.34 6.83 -7.63
C LEU A 224 4.45 5.81 -7.86
N PHE A 225 4.24 4.85 -8.77
CA PHE A 225 5.27 3.89 -9.14
C PHE A 225 6.52 4.56 -9.70
N GLN A 226 6.35 5.53 -10.62
CA GLN A 226 7.49 6.30 -11.16
C GLN A 226 8.23 7.07 -10.08
N TYR A 227 7.51 7.67 -9.14
CA TYR A 227 8.09 8.38 -8.00
C TYR A 227 8.92 7.44 -7.12
N CYS A 228 8.36 6.28 -6.72
CA CYS A 228 9.08 5.28 -5.92
C CYS A 228 10.34 4.76 -6.62
N VAL A 229 10.27 4.51 -7.94
CA VAL A 229 11.44 4.09 -8.73
C VAL A 229 12.54 5.16 -8.73
N GLN A 230 12.19 6.44 -8.78
CA GLN A 230 13.15 7.54 -8.72
C GLN A 230 13.79 7.72 -7.33
N GLU A 231 13.06 7.44 -6.25
CA GLU A 231 13.62 7.43 -4.89
C GLU A 231 14.63 6.29 -4.69
N ILE A 232 14.34 5.10 -5.24
CA ILE A 232 15.22 3.92 -5.13
C ILE A 232 16.43 4.03 -6.08
N PHE A 233 16.22 4.52 -7.30
CA PHE A 233 17.24 4.71 -8.33
C PHE A 233 17.32 6.18 -8.71
N PRO A 234 17.92 7.04 -7.87
CA PRO A 234 18.13 8.43 -8.24
C PRO A 234 19.00 8.45 -9.49
N SER A 235 18.47 9.06 -10.56
CA SER A 235 19.24 9.24 -11.79
C SER A 235 20.59 9.87 -11.42
N PRO A 236 21.73 9.40 -11.95
CA PRO A 236 22.99 10.06 -11.69
C PRO A 236 22.80 11.51 -12.14
N ARG A 237 22.86 12.44 -11.17
CA ARG A 237 22.82 13.88 -11.43
C ARG A 237 23.75 14.08 -12.62
N ARG A 238 23.22 14.54 -13.77
CA ARG A 238 24.05 14.94 -14.89
C ARG A 238 25.09 15.86 -14.27
N ARG A 239 26.36 15.43 -14.19
CA ARG A 239 27.44 16.35 -13.83
C ARG A 239 27.29 17.44 -14.86
N CYS A 240 26.86 18.63 -14.43
CA CYS A 240 27.08 19.82 -15.22
C CYS A 240 28.57 19.78 -15.54
N LEU A 241 28.90 19.56 -16.81
CA LEU A 241 30.24 19.79 -17.30
C LEU A 241 30.52 21.25 -16.97
N VAL A 242 31.33 21.47 -15.93
CA VAL A 242 31.87 22.79 -15.65
C VAL A 242 32.61 23.19 -16.93
N PRO A 243 32.32 24.35 -17.53
CA PRO A 243 33.09 24.81 -18.67
C PRO A 243 34.56 24.85 -18.24
N ILE A 244 35.42 24.17 -18.99
CA ILE A 244 36.86 24.23 -18.77
C ILE A 244 37.25 25.67 -19.12
N ASP A 245 37.54 26.48 -18.12
CA ASP A 245 38.16 27.79 -18.29
C ASP A 245 39.56 27.59 -18.88
N THR A 246 39.65 27.60 -20.20
CA THR A 246 40.92 27.70 -20.92
C THR A 246 41.41 29.13 -20.85
N ASN A 247 41.98 29.54 -19.70
CA ASN A 247 42.73 30.80 -19.59
C ASN A 247 43.79 30.74 -18.48
N ASN A 248 44.70 29.77 -18.55
CA ASN A 248 46.00 29.89 -17.89
C ASN A 248 47.01 30.49 -18.86
N LYS A 249 47.05 31.84 -18.89
CA LYS A 249 48.20 32.57 -19.40
C LYS A 249 49.36 32.40 -18.40
N THR A 250 50.38 31.75 -18.91
CA THR A 250 51.76 31.66 -18.44
C THR A 250 52.29 32.95 -17.81
N ASN A 251 52.95 32.85 -16.66
CA ASN A 251 54.12 33.66 -16.34
C ASN A 251 55.08 32.89 -15.42
N PRO A 252 56.39 32.86 -15.69
CA PRO A 252 57.37 32.06 -14.95
C PRO A 252 57.90 32.82 -13.72
N SER A 253 58.11 32.09 -12.62
CA SER A 253 58.78 32.57 -11.41
C SER A 253 60.32 32.45 -11.53
N PRO A 254 61.10 33.33 -10.87
CA PRO A 254 62.55 33.39 -11.02
C PRO A 254 63.28 32.40 -10.10
N ARG A 255 64.38 31.84 -10.62
CA ARG A 255 65.35 30.99 -9.90
C ARG A 255 65.98 31.73 -8.73
N VAL A 256 66.02 31.10 -7.56
CA VAL A 256 66.93 31.43 -6.47
C VAL A 256 67.92 30.28 -6.30
N LYS A 257 69.17 30.67 -6.08
CA LYS A 257 70.41 29.88 -6.01
C LYS A 257 70.41 28.82 -4.90
#